data_AF-A0A858CQ14-F1
#
_entry.id   AF-A0A858CQ14-F1
#
_cell.length_a   1.000
_cell.length_b   1.000
_cell.length_c   1.000
_cell.angle_alpha   90.00
_cell.angle_beta   90.00
_cell.angle_gamma   90.00
#
_symmetry.space_group_name_H-M   'P 1'
#
loop_
_entity.id
_entity.type
_entity.pdbx_description
1 polymer ?
#
loop_
_entity_poly.entity_id
_entity_poly.type
_entity_poly.pdbx_seq_one_letter_code
_entity_poly.pdbx_strand_id
1 'polypeptide(L)'
;MPAVDPDHGMHHSRTMPEELLIFSVLSRAILDLFGPVGLTSTKEEAQQAKRDALLFLTKKSGAWAKRRNDLCDAIGFDGDNVRARVIQVLEGDSTALATYDGRRELTQVAQARELWEREKSQSKRRKSTPTPKPQPRPRHAVTRYADVRRHIMPLLMQPRTFKDLIIETQGDVSDTTIREVLRNAVAKGEVTNEDNTYLLVSVPETAVAASAG
;
A
#
# COMPACT_ATOMS: atom_id res chain seq x y z
N MET A 1 31.75 21.74 44.42
CA MET A 1 31.05 20.51 44.81
C MET A 1 30.20 20.08 43.61
N PRO A 2 30.63 19.12 42.78
CA PRO A 2 29.82 18.68 41.66
C PRO A 2 28.61 17.91 42.20
N ALA A 3 27.41 18.26 41.71
CA ALA A 3 26.18 17.58 42.04
C ALA A 3 26.31 16.09 41.68
N VAL A 4 26.19 15.23 42.70
CA VAL A 4 26.14 13.79 42.55
C VAL A 4 24.87 13.44 41.77
N ASP A 5 25.03 12.69 40.68
CA ASP A 5 23.93 12.18 39.86
C ASP A 5 22.94 11.41 40.77
N PRO A 6 21.68 11.86 40.93
CA PRO A 6 20.74 11.29 41.89
C PRO A 6 20.35 9.84 41.58
N ASP A 7 20.71 9.35 40.39
CA ASP A 7 20.23 8.07 39.86
C ASP A 7 21.22 6.90 40.01
N HIS A 8 22.39 7.06 40.63
CA HIS A 8 23.34 5.96 40.87
C HIS A 8 23.54 4.98 39.67
N GLY A 9 23.60 5.50 38.44
CA GLY A 9 23.79 4.70 37.23
C GLY A 9 22.54 4.00 36.67
N MET A 10 21.37 4.19 37.29
CA MET A 10 20.08 3.69 36.84
C MET A 10 19.26 4.87 36.30
N HIS A 11 19.34 5.12 34.98
CA HIS A 11 18.77 6.28 34.28
C HIS A 11 17.22 6.35 34.22
N HIS A 12 16.50 6.04 35.30
CA HIS A 12 15.04 6.11 35.35
C HIS A 12 14.52 7.56 35.33
N SER A 13 15.36 8.54 35.68
CA SER A 13 15.02 9.97 35.65
C SER A 13 15.25 10.64 34.29
N ARG A 14 15.80 9.91 33.30
CA ARG A 14 16.04 10.44 31.95
C ARG A 14 14.91 10.00 31.04
N THR A 15 14.30 10.95 30.33
CA THR A 15 13.42 10.68 29.18
C THR A 15 14.08 9.64 28.28
N MET A 16 13.37 8.57 27.92
CA MET A 16 14.00 7.46 27.20
C MET A 16 14.54 7.97 25.85
N PRO A 17 15.71 7.49 25.37
CA PRO A 17 16.27 7.93 24.09
C PRO A 17 15.29 7.80 22.93
N GLU A 18 14.45 6.76 22.95
CA GLU A 18 13.39 6.50 21.99
C GLU A 18 12.31 7.58 22.03
N GLU A 19 11.91 8.02 23.23
CA GLU A 19 10.96 9.11 23.41
C GLU A 19 11.51 10.41 22.83
N LEU A 20 12.77 10.74 23.13
CA LEU A 20 13.45 11.93 22.60
C LEU A 20 13.55 11.88 21.07
N LEU A 21 13.83 10.72 20.49
CA LEU A 21 13.86 10.54 19.05
C LEU A 21 12.48 10.81 18.44
N ILE A 22 11.43 10.25 19.02
CA ILE A 22 10.06 10.41 18.52
C ILE A 22 9.60 11.87 18.66
N PHE A 23 9.87 12.52 19.78
CA PHE A 23 9.65 13.96 19.95
C PHE A 23 10.42 14.78 18.91
N SER A 24 11.66 14.39 18.59
CA SER A 24 12.46 15.05 17.56
C SER A 24 11.85 14.90 16.17
N VAL A 25 11.32 13.72 15.83
CA VAL A 25 10.62 13.48 14.55
C VAL A 25 9.36 14.35 14.45
N LEU A 26 8.54 14.37 15.50
CA LEU A 26 7.31 15.19 15.53
C LEU A 26 7.63 16.69 15.47
N SER A 27 8.60 17.14 16.27
CA SER A 27 9.05 18.55 16.28
C SER A 27 9.62 18.96 14.93
N ARG A 28 10.38 18.06 14.29
CA ARG A 28 10.91 18.31 12.94
C ARG A 28 9.80 18.42 11.91
N ALA A 29 8.79 17.56 11.95
CA ALA A 29 7.65 17.66 11.04
C ALA A 29 6.86 18.98 11.25
N ILE A 30 6.67 19.40 12.49
CA ILE A 30 6.05 20.71 12.81
C ILE A 30 6.88 21.86 12.24
N LEU A 31 8.20 21.81 12.40
CA LEU A 31 9.12 22.82 11.85
C LEU A 31 9.18 22.80 10.32
N ASP A 32 9.11 21.63 9.69
CA ASP A 32 9.10 21.53 8.23
C ASP A 32 7.79 22.10 7.66
N LEU A 33 6.68 22.01 8.40
CA LEU A 33 5.40 22.61 8.00
C LEU A 33 5.33 24.12 8.25
N PHE A 34 5.74 24.58 9.44
CA PHE A 34 5.51 25.95 9.92
C PHE A 34 6.77 26.82 9.98
N GLY A 35 7.96 26.24 9.83
CA GLY A 35 9.24 26.92 9.92
C GLY A 35 9.84 27.27 8.56
N PRO A 36 10.99 27.99 8.57
CA PRO A 36 11.78 28.20 7.38
C PRO A 36 12.45 26.89 6.95
N VAL A 37 12.35 26.59 5.66
CA VAL A 37 13.11 25.48 5.09
C VAL A 37 14.59 25.88 5.08
N GLY A 38 15.46 24.97 5.51
CA GLY A 38 16.89 25.22 5.70
C GLY A 38 17.57 25.88 4.50
N LEU A 39 18.55 26.73 4.79
CA LEU A 39 19.27 27.58 3.82
C LEU A 39 19.93 26.82 2.66
N THR A 40 20.03 25.50 2.75
CA THR A 40 20.71 24.62 1.78
C THR A 40 19.75 23.83 0.88
N SER A 41 18.43 23.93 1.06
CA SER A 41 17.45 23.20 0.25
C SER A 41 17.02 23.97 -0.99
N THR A 42 16.80 23.27 -2.09
CA THR A 42 16.15 23.83 -3.27
C THR A 42 14.69 24.21 -2.97
N LYS A 43 14.09 25.09 -3.79
CA LYS A 43 12.68 25.49 -3.60
C LYS A 43 11.74 24.29 -3.75
N GLU A 44 12.08 23.35 -4.62
CA GLU A 44 11.31 22.15 -4.90
C GLU A 44 11.34 21.19 -3.69
N GLU A 45 12.52 20.93 -3.14
CA GLU A 45 12.69 20.12 -1.92
C GLU A 45 11.97 20.75 -0.72
N ALA A 46 12.04 22.08 -0.60
CA ALA A 46 11.34 22.84 0.42
C ALA A 46 9.81 22.67 0.35
N GLN A 47 9.26 22.73 -0.86
CA GLN A 47 7.84 22.52 -1.09
C GLN A 47 7.42 21.08 -0.85
N GLN A 48 8.26 20.12 -1.24
CA GLN A 48 8.00 18.70 -1.02
C GLN A 48 8.00 18.36 0.48
N ALA A 49 9.01 18.82 1.23
CA ALA A 49 9.09 18.63 2.68
C ALA A 49 7.87 19.19 3.40
N LYS A 50 7.41 20.40 3.02
CA LYS A 50 6.18 21.00 3.56
C LYS A 50 4.94 20.16 3.27
N ARG A 51 4.82 19.61 2.06
CA ARG A 51 3.69 18.74 1.70
C ARG A 51 3.72 17.46 2.51
N ASP A 52 4.87 16.79 2.59
CA ASP A 52 5.00 15.54 3.34
C ASP A 52 4.72 15.76 4.83
N ALA A 53 5.21 16.87 5.40
CA ALA A 53 4.90 17.28 6.77
C ALA A 53 3.40 17.54 6.98
N LEU A 54 2.73 18.26 6.06
CA LEU A 54 1.28 18.43 6.11
C LEU A 54 0.56 17.07 6.11
N LEU A 55 0.92 16.18 5.19
CA LEU A 55 0.27 14.88 5.05
C LEU A 55 0.47 14.02 6.31
N PHE A 56 1.68 13.96 6.82
CA PHE A 56 2.01 13.26 8.07
C PHE A 56 1.20 13.78 9.25
N LEU A 57 1.14 15.09 9.43
CA LEU A 57 0.49 15.71 10.59
C LEU A 57 -1.04 15.74 10.50
N THR A 58 -1.63 15.81 9.29
CA THR A 58 -3.07 16.10 9.12
C THR A 58 -3.91 14.95 8.56
N LYS A 59 -3.31 13.94 7.90
CA LYS A 59 -4.09 12.82 7.35
C LYS A 59 -4.76 12.03 8.47
N LYS A 60 -6.03 11.68 8.23
CA LYS A 60 -6.84 10.84 9.13
C LYS A 60 -6.58 9.34 8.91
N SER A 61 -6.18 8.94 7.71
CA SER A 61 -5.99 7.54 7.33
C SER A 61 -4.89 7.39 6.28
N GLY A 62 -4.40 6.16 6.09
CA GLY A 62 -3.32 5.82 5.16
C GLY A 62 -1.96 5.70 5.84
N ALA A 63 -0.91 5.48 5.04
CA ALA A 63 0.43 5.18 5.54
C ALA A 63 0.98 6.28 6.46
N TRP A 64 0.74 7.55 6.12
CA TRP A 64 1.16 8.69 6.94
C TRP A 64 0.48 8.75 8.30
N ALA A 65 -0.84 8.54 8.35
CA ALA A 65 -1.59 8.50 9.60
C ALA A 65 -1.18 7.31 10.47
N LYS A 66 -0.99 6.13 9.85
CA LYS A 66 -0.50 4.94 10.53
C LYS A 66 0.87 5.20 11.15
N ARG A 67 1.82 5.72 10.38
CA ARG A 67 3.18 6.01 10.86
C ARG A 67 3.20 7.00 12.01
N ARG A 68 2.37 8.05 11.97
CA ARG A 68 2.25 9.01 13.07
C ARG A 68 1.72 8.32 14.33
N ASN A 69 0.66 7.53 14.21
CA ASN A 69 0.08 6.83 15.35
C ASN A 69 1.06 5.79 15.92
N ASP A 70 1.73 4.98 15.07
CA ASP A 70 2.75 4.03 15.51
C ASP A 70 3.88 4.72 16.32
N LEU A 71 4.30 5.92 15.91
CA LEU A 71 5.31 6.71 16.64
C LEU A 71 4.76 7.26 17.96
N CYS A 72 3.55 7.81 17.96
CA CYS A 72 2.94 8.36 19.17
C CYS A 72 2.60 7.25 20.19
N ASP A 73 2.08 6.11 19.74
CA ASP A 73 1.73 4.96 20.58
C ASP A 73 2.97 4.41 21.31
N ALA A 74 4.14 4.41 20.66
CA ALA A 74 5.40 3.97 21.25
C ALA A 74 5.85 4.81 22.46
N ILE A 75 5.33 6.03 22.62
CA ILE A 75 5.62 6.93 23.75
C ILE A 75 4.37 7.19 24.62
N GLY A 76 3.29 6.43 24.40
CA GLY A 76 2.02 6.61 25.14
C GLY A 76 1.24 7.88 24.79
N PHE A 77 1.49 8.49 23.63
CA PHE A 77 0.77 9.67 23.15
C PHE A 77 -0.31 9.28 22.14
N ASP A 78 -1.41 10.05 22.12
CA ASP A 78 -2.42 9.94 21.08
C ASP A 78 -2.03 10.76 19.84
N GLY A 79 -1.70 10.07 18.75
CA GLY A 79 -1.37 10.70 17.47
C GLY A 79 -2.53 11.49 16.86
N ASP A 80 -3.78 11.15 17.15
CA ASP A 80 -4.94 11.92 16.67
C ASP A 80 -5.15 13.22 17.47
N ASN A 81 -4.71 13.28 18.73
CA ASN A 81 -4.67 14.53 19.49
C ASN A 81 -3.63 15.51 18.90
N VAL A 82 -2.44 15.02 18.55
CA VAL A 82 -1.43 15.82 17.83
C VAL A 82 -1.99 16.37 16.53
N ARG A 83 -2.67 15.51 15.74
CA ARG A 83 -3.36 15.91 14.52
C ARG A 83 -4.40 17.00 14.78
N ALA A 84 -5.25 16.85 15.79
CA ALA A 84 -6.31 17.80 16.11
C ALA A 84 -5.75 19.18 16.41
N ARG A 85 -4.67 19.26 17.20
CA ARG A 85 -3.99 20.52 17.53
C ARG A 85 -3.33 21.18 16.31
N VAL A 86 -2.67 20.40 15.45
CA VAL A 86 -2.12 20.94 14.20
C VAL A 86 -3.23 21.51 13.31
N ILE A 87 -4.38 20.84 13.23
CA ILE A 87 -5.53 21.34 12.47
C ILE A 87 -6.06 22.64 13.07
N GLN A 88 -6.16 22.76 14.40
CA GLN A 88 -6.57 24.00 15.07
C GLN A 88 -5.65 25.18 14.69
N VAL A 89 -4.33 24.97 14.64
CA VAL A 89 -3.38 25.99 14.17
C VAL A 89 -3.62 26.39 12.71
N LEU A 90 -3.87 25.39 11.85
CA LEU A 90 -4.19 25.61 10.45
C LEU A 90 -5.56 26.28 10.26
N GLU A 91 -6.48 26.15 11.21
CA GLU A 91 -7.81 26.77 11.15
C GLU A 91 -7.87 28.17 11.76
N GLY A 92 -6.91 28.55 12.61
CA GLY A 92 -6.88 29.90 13.17
C GLY A 92 -6.15 30.03 14.50
N ASP A 93 -6.14 28.96 15.30
CA ASP A 93 -5.68 29.01 16.69
C ASP A 93 -4.17 28.77 16.79
N SER A 94 -3.40 29.86 16.79
CA SER A 94 -1.94 29.82 16.93
C SER A 94 -1.44 29.29 18.28
N THR A 95 -2.31 29.09 19.27
CA THR A 95 -1.92 28.65 20.62
C THR A 95 -2.05 27.15 20.84
N ALA A 96 -2.74 26.42 19.95
CA ALA A 96 -3.02 24.99 20.11
C ALA A 96 -1.77 24.09 20.19
N LEU A 97 -0.64 24.54 19.64
CA LEU A 97 0.65 23.84 19.69
C LEU A 97 1.61 24.35 20.78
N ALA A 98 1.23 25.33 21.60
CA ALA A 98 2.11 25.90 22.64
C ALA A 98 2.62 24.86 23.65
N THR A 99 1.89 23.75 23.84
CA THR A 99 2.34 22.63 24.70
C THR A 99 3.51 21.82 24.11
N TYR A 100 3.64 21.81 22.77
CA TYR A 100 4.68 21.05 22.05
C TYR A 100 5.81 21.95 21.56
N ASP A 101 5.51 23.23 21.38
CA ASP A 101 6.46 24.23 20.93
C ASP A 101 7.15 24.89 22.13
N GLY A 102 8.14 24.19 22.67
CA GLY A 102 8.88 24.67 23.84
C GLY A 102 9.74 25.90 23.59
N ARG A 103 9.81 26.53 22.39
CA ARG A 103 10.65 27.73 22.12
C ARG A 103 10.64 28.35 20.69
N ARG A 104 9.79 27.96 19.71
CA ARG A 104 9.98 28.38 18.30
C ARG A 104 8.71 28.90 17.62
N GLU A 105 8.56 30.23 17.64
CA GLU A 105 7.56 30.97 16.86
C GLU A 105 7.29 30.34 15.48
N LEU A 106 6.04 29.92 15.26
CA LEU A 106 5.57 29.40 13.98
C LEU A 106 5.58 30.53 12.95
N THR A 107 6.67 30.66 12.19
CA THR A 107 6.90 31.82 11.30
C THR A 107 6.10 31.77 9.99
N GLN A 108 5.74 30.58 9.50
CA GLN A 108 5.15 30.39 8.15
C GLN A 108 3.73 29.83 8.18
N VAL A 109 2.95 30.12 9.22
CA VAL A 109 1.56 29.65 9.38
C VAL A 109 0.69 30.01 8.16
N ALA A 110 0.81 31.22 7.61
CA ALA A 110 0.02 31.64 6.45
C ALA A 110 0.21 30.73 5.23
N GLN A 111 1.45 30.32 4.93
CA GLN A 111 1.74 29.41 3.82
C GLN A 111 1.21 28.00 4.09
N ALA A 112 1.34 27.52 5.32
CA ALA A 112 0.80 26.22 5.73
C ALA A 112 -0.74 26.20 5.60
N ARG A 113 -1.43 27.31 5.94
CA ARG A 113 -2.88 27.45 5.76
C ARG A 113 -3.29 27.42 4.31
N GLU A 114 -2.58 28.15 3.44
CA GLU A 114 -2.85 28.11 2.00
C GLU A 114 -2.72 26.68 1.44
N LEU A 115 -1.67 25.97 1.86
CA LEU A 115 -1.43 24.58 1.45
C LEU A 115 -2.52 23.64 1.98
N TRP A 116 -3.01 23.87 3.20
CA TRP A 116 -4.12 23.13 3.80
C TRP A 116 -5.43 23.33 3.04
N GLU A 117 -5.77 24.56 2.66
CA GLU A 117 -6.99 24.85 1.89
C GLU A 117 -6.95 24.22 0.49
N ARG A 118 -5.77 24.17 -0.15
CA ARG A 118 -5.57 23.44 -1.41
C ARG A 118 -5.83 21.95 -1.23
N GLU A 119 -5.31 21.34 -0.16
CA GLU A 119 -5.50 19.90 0.14
C GLU A 119 -6.97 19.56 0.45
N LYS A 120 -7.67 20.42 1.22
CA LYS A 120 -9.13 20.30 1.45
C LYS A 120 -9.89 20.32 0.13
N SER A 121 -9.56 21.25 -0.76
CA SER A 121 -10.21 21.42 -2.05
C SER A 121 -9.98 20.23 -2.98
N GLN A 122 -8.75 19.69 -3.02
CA GLN A 122 -8.44 18.47 -3.76
C GLN A 122 -9.18 17.25 -3.22
N SER A 123 -9.25 17.12 -1.89
CA SER A 123 -9.98 16.03 -1.24
C SER A 123 -11.49 16.09 -1.53
N LYS A 124 -12.08 17.28 -1.55
CA LYS A 124 -13.48 17.49 -1.98
C LYS A 124 -13.68 17.09 -3.44
N ARG A 125 -12.78 17.52 -4.34
CA ARG A 125 -12.81 17.14 -5.77
C ARG A 125 -12.76 15.62 -5.95
N ARG A 126 -11.85 14.91 -5.29
CA ARG A 126 -11.75 13.44 -5.37
C ARG A 126 -13.00 12.72 -4.90
N LYS A 127 -13.71 13.25 -3.90
CA LYS A 127 -15.00 12.70 -3.44
C LYS A 127 -16.15 12.98 -4.40
N SER A 128 -16.11 14.09 -5.13
CA SER A 128 -17.16 14.49 -6.07
C SER A 128 -17.02 13.88 -7.47
N THR A 129 -15.84 13.39 -7.86
CA THR A 129 -15.69 12.71 -9.14
C THR A 129 -16.34 11.34 -9.05
N PRO A 130 -17.40 11.04 -9.81
CA PRO A 130 -17.94 9.70 -9.88
C PRO A 130 -16.83 8.82 -10.44
N THR A 131 -16.36 7.85 -9.65
CA THR A 131 -15.51 6.80 -10.20
C THR A 131 -16.32 6.16 -11.32
N PRO A 132 -15.84 6.13 -12.58
CA PRO A 132 -16.57 5.44 -13.63
C PRO A 132 -16.75 4.00 -13.15
N LYS A 133 -18.01 3.60 -12.94
CA LYS A 133 -18.33 2.21 -12.60
C LYS A 133 -17.63 1.34 -13.65
N PRO A 134 -16.78 0.37 -13.25
CA PRO A 134 -16.21 -0.55 -14.21
C PRO A 134 -17.37 -1.13 -15.01
N GLN A 135 -17.35 -0.97 -16.33
CA GLN A 135 -18.31 -1.64 -17.19
C GLN A 135 -18.24 -3.14 -16.84
N PRO A 136 -19.37 -3.81 -16.58
CA PRO A 136 -19.35 -5.23 -16.27
C PRO A 136 -18.73 -5.94 -17.47
N ARG A 137 -17.54 -6.54 -17.27
CA ARG A 137 -16.94 -7.43 -18.26
C ARG A 137 -17.96 -8.54 -18.58
N PRO A 138 -18.08 -8.99 -19.84
CA PRO A 138 -18.94 -10.11 -20.17
C PRO A 138 -18.60 -11.28 -19.23
N ARG A 139 -19.59 -11.73 -18.48
CA ARG A 139 -19.42 -12.85 -17.55
C ARG A 139 -19.25 -14.10 -18.39
N HIS A 140 -18.09 -14.75 -18.29
CA HIS A 140 -17.90 -16.08 -18.89
C HIS A 140 -18.98 -17.02 -18.36
N ALA A 141 -19.66 -17.73 -19.26
CA ALA A 141 -20.76 -18.63 -18.93
C ALA A 141 -20.29 -19.81 -18.06
N VAL A 142 -19.02 -20.22 -18.22
CA VAL A 142 -18.43 -21.36 -17.53
C VAL A 142 -17.17 -20.93 -16.76
N THR A 143 -17.25 -20.94 -15.43
CA THR A 143 -16.16 -20.52 -14.53
C THR A 143 -15.59 -21.64 -13.68
N ARG A 144 -16.30 -22.76 -13.54
CA ARG A 144 -15.87 -23.87 -12.68
C ARG A 144 -14.85 -24.75 -13.39
N TYR A 145 -13.72 -25.00 -12.73
CA TYR A 145 -12.60 -25.79 -13.24
C TYR A 145 -13.01 -27.12 -13.89
N ALA A 146 -13.94 -27.87 -13.28
CA ALA A 146 -14.39 -29.18 -13.79
C ALA A 146 -15.11 -29.06 -15.15
N ASP A 147 -15.94 -28.03 -15.31
CA ASP A 147 -16.70 -27.79 -16.53
C ASP A 147 -15.77 -27.30 -17.64
N VAL A 148 -14.82 -26.43 -17.29
CA VAL A 148 -13.76 -25.94 -18.18
C VAL A 148 -12.85 -27.10 -18.65
N ARG A 149 -12.46 -28.00 -17.74
CA ARG A 149 -11.67 -29.19 -18.07
C ARG A 149 -12.41 -30.13 -19.04
N ARG A 150 -13.71 -30.33 -18.86
CA ARG A 150 -14.54 -31.16 -19.76
C ARG A 150 -14.62 -30.59 -21.17
N HIS A 151 -14.57 -29.27 -21.33
CA HIS A 151 -14.61 -28.62 -22.64
C HIS A 151 -13.24 -28.60 -23.32
N ILE A 152 -12.15 -28.38 -22.57
CA ILE A 152 -10.80 -28.25 -23.14
C ILE A 152 -10.18 -29.60 -23.48
N MET A 153 -10.32 -30.62 -22.62
CA MET A 153 -9.59 -31.89 -22.79
C MET A 153 -9.86 -32.61 -24.13
N PRO A 154 -11.10 -32.66 -24.66
CA PRO A 154 -11.37 -33.24 -25.97
C PRO A 154 -10.74 -32.43 -27.13
N LEU A 155 -10.58 -31.12 -26.98
CA LEU A 155 -9.99 -30.26 -28.02
C LEU A 155 -8.49 -30.47 -28.17
N LEU A 156 -7.83 -30.99 -27.14
CA LEU A 156 -6.40 -31.33 -27.12
C LEU A 156 -6.09 -32.70 -27.75
N MET A 157 -7.09 -33.41 -28.29
CA MET A 157 -6.86 -34.60 -29.12
C MET A 157 -6.08 -34.29 -30.41
N GLN A 158 -6.05 -33.02 -30.80
CA GLN A 158 -5.22 -32.49 -31.88
C GLN A 158 -4.28 -31.43 -31.30
N PRO A 159 -3.09 -31.23 -31.89
CA PRO A 159 -2.17 -30.20 -31.45
C PRO A 159 -2.81 -28.82 -31.65
N ARG A 160 -3.12 -28.14 -30.54
CA ARG A 160 -3.77 -26.81 -30.58
C ARG A 160 -3.03 -25.79 -29.75
N THR A 161 -2.99 -24.56 -30.25
CA THR A 161 -2.45 -23.45 -29.49
C THR A 161 -3.49 -22.89 -28.51
N PHE A 162 -3.04 -22.18 -27.48
CA PHE A 162 -3.93 -21.49 -26.55
C PHE A 162 -4.91 -20.53 -27.26
N LYS A 163 -4.49 -19.92 -28.37
CA LYS A 163 -5.32 -19.00 -29.16
C LYS A 163 -6.46 -19.76 -29.86
N ASP A 164 -6.19 -20.96 -30.36
CA ASP A 164 -7.20 -21.79 -31.02
C ASP A 164 -8.24 -22.31 -30.03
N LEU A 165 -7.82 -22.62 -28.80
CA LEU A 165 -8.73 -23.00 -27.72
C LEU A 165 -9.68 -21.87 -27.32
N ILE A 166 -9.22 -20.60 -27.33
CA ILE A 166 -10.07 -19.44 -27.06
C ILE A 166 -11.08 -19.22 -28.19
N ILE A 167 -10.64 -19.37 -29.44
CA ILE A 167 -11.51 -19.20 -30.62
C ILE A 167 -12.60 -20.29 -30.64
N GLU A 168 -12.24 -21.53 -30.37
CA GLU A 168 -13.18 -22.68 -30.36
C GLU A 168 -14.17 -22.60 -29.19
N THR A 169 -13.75 -22.05 -28.04
CA THR A 169 -14.62 -21.88 -26.87
C THR A 169 -15.47 -20.59 -26.93
N GLN A 170 -15.39 -19.81 -28.02
CA GLN A 170 -16.18 -18.59 -28.28
C GLN A 170 -16.21 -17.58 -27.12
N GLY A 171 -15.23 -17.62 -26.21
CA GLY A 171 -15.18 -16.75 -25.03
C GLY A 171 -16.11 -17.17 -23.86
N ASP A 172 -16.78 -18.32 -23.94
CA ASP A 172 -17.66 -18.84 -22.89
C ASP A 172 -16.90 -19.28 -21.64
N VAL A 173 -15.60 -19.50 -21.77
CA VAL A 173 -14.71 -20.00 -20.76
C VAL A 173 -13.69 -18.92 -20.36
N SER A 174 -13.38 -18.79 -19.07
CA SER A 174 -12.38 -17.83 -18.61
C SER A 174 -10.96 -18.24 -19.01
N ASP A 175 -10.24 -17.36 -19.71
CA ASP A 175 -8.82 -17.50 -20.08
C ASP A 175 -7.93 -17.92 -18.90
N THR A 176 -8.22 -17.38 -17.71
CA THR A 176 -7.46 -17.69 -16.49
C THR A 176 -7.62 -19.16 -16.09
N THR A 177 -8.85 -19.66 -16.16
CA THR A 177 -9.18 -21.05 -15.83
C THR A 177 -8.70 -22.02 -16.93
N ILE A 178 -8.70 -21.62 -18.21
CA ILE A 178 -8.10 -22.42 -19.30
C ILE A 178 -6.61 -22.63 -19.02
N ARG A 179 -5.87 -21.56 -18.68
CA ARG A 179 -4.44 -21.64 -18.34
C ARG A 179 -4.18 -22.51 -17.13
N GLU A 180 -5.04 -22.43 -16.11
CA GLU A 180 -4.94 -23.25 -14.91
C GLU A 180 -5.17 -24.74 -15.22
N VAL A 181 -6.18 -25.07 -16.04
CA VAL A 181 -6.43 -26.44 -16.49
C VAL A 181 -5.23 -26.98 -17.27
N LEU A 182 -4.71 -26.22 -18.24
CA LEU A 182 -3.56 -26.64 -19.04
C LEU A 182 -2.30 -26.83 -18.18
N ARG A 183 -2.02 -25.91 -17.25
CA ARG A 183 -0.89 -26.03 -16.33
C ARG A 183 -1.00 -27.28 -15.45
N ASN A 184 -2.19 -27.54 -14.90
CA ASN A 184 -2.43 -28.71 -14.06
C ASN A 184 -2.35 -30.01 -14.88
N ALA A 185 -2.78 -30.01 -16.14
CA ALA A 185 -2.70 -31.16 -17.02
C ALA A 185 -1.27 -31.48 -17.46
N VAL A 186 -0.46 -30.45 -17.74
CA VAL A 186 0.99 -30.60 -17.98
C VAL A 186 1.70 -31.12 -16.73
N ALA A 187 1.39 -30.56 -15.56
CA ALA A 187 1.98 -31.03 -14.30
C ALA A 187 1.62 -32.47 -13.96
N LYS A 188 0.46 -32.97 -14.40
CA LYS A 188 0.02 -34.36 -14.26
C LYS A 188 0.53 -35.29 -15.35
N GLY A 189 1.20 -34.76 -16.38
CA GLY A 189 1.65 -35.55 -17.54
C GLY A 189 0.52 -35.98 -18.48
N GLU A 190 -0.69 -35.42 -18.34
CA GLU A 190 -1.84 -35.70 -19.22
C GLU A 190 -1.71 -34.97 -20.57
N VAL A 191 -0.95 -33.86 -20.61
CA VAL A 191 -0.79 -32.99 -21.78
C VAL A 191 0.69 -32.61 -21.93
N THR A 192 1.23 -32.73 -23.14
CA THR A 192 2.55 -32.20 -23.47
C THR A 192 2.40 -30.78 -24.03
N ASN A 193 3.30 -29.88 -23.65
CA ASN A 193 3.42 -28.55 -24.25
C ASN A 193 4.74 -28.48 -25.02
N GLU A 194 4.64 -28.50 -26.35
CA GLU A 194 5.76 -28.27 -27.26
C GLU A 194 5.53 -26.93 -27.96
N ASP A 195 6.42 -25.96 -27.77
CA ASP A 195 6.37 -24.65 -28.43
C ASP A 195 4.99 -23.95 -28.39
N ASN A 196 4.35 -23.88 -27.21
CA ASN A 196 3.00 -23.31 -27.00
C ASN A 196 1.86 -24.07 -27.68
N THR A 197 2.12 -25.29 -28.13
CA THR A 197 1.13 -26.22 -28.67
C THR A 197 0.86 -27.32 -27.65
N TYR A 198 -0.41 -27.48 -27.29
CA TYR A 198 -0.85 -28.45 -26.30
C TYR A 198 -1.41 -29.68 -27.02
N LEU A 199 -0.93 -30.86 -26.63
CA LEU A 199 -1.38 -32.15 -27.14
C LEU A 199 -1.67 -33.10 -25.96
N LEU A 200 -2.83 -33.75 -25.97
CA LEU A 200 -3.14 -34.80 -25.02
C LEU A 200 -2.18 -35.98 -25.22
N VAL A 201 -1.52 -36.40 -24.14
CA VAL A 201 -0.67 -37.59 -24.15
C VAL A 201 -1.60 -38.80 -24.13
N SER A 202 -1.77 -39.46 -25.27
CA SER A 202 -2.40 -40.78 -25.31
C SER A 202 -1.56 -41.73 -24.48
N VAL A 203 -2.07 -42.13 -23.31
CA VAL A 203 -1.50 -43.21 -22.50
C VAL A 203 -1.36 -44.43 -23.42
N PRO A 204 -0.16 -45.01 -23.62
CA PRO A 204 -0.09 -46.34 -24.18
C PRO A 204 -0.74 -47.29 -23.18
N GLU A 205 -1.89 -47.85 -23.53
CA GLU A 205 -2.27 -49.17 -23.02
C GLU A 205 -1.08 -50.11 -23.28
N THR A 206 -0.65 -50.82 -22.23
CA THR A 206 0.40 -51.85 -22.17
C THR A 206 1.78 -51.42 -21.63
N ALA A 207 1.84 -51.27 -20.31
CA ALA A 207 3.06 -51.59 -19.54
C ALA A 207 2.68 -52.22 -18.17
N VAL A 208 1.90 -53.30 -18.20
CA VAL A 208 1.75 -54.21 -17.04
C VAL A 208 1.83 -55.65 -17.54
N ALA A 209 3.00 -56.06 -18.02
CA ALA A 209 3.35 -57.46 -18.24
C ALA A 209 4.87 -57.63 -18.38
N ALA A 210 5.64 -57.29 -17.34
CA ALA A 210 7.04 -57.73 -17.21
C ALA A 210 7.55 -57.53 -15.77
N SER A 211 6.92 -58.16 -14.79
CA SER A 211 7.50 -58.35 -13.46
C SER A 211 6.80 -59.48 -12.69
N ALA A 212 6.80 -60.67 -13.27
CA ALA A 212 6.68 -61.95 -12.56
C ALA A 212 7.13 -63.07 -13.50
N GLY A 213 8.27 -63.69 -13.20
CA GLY A 213 8.87 -64.80 -13.95
C GLY A 213 10.38 -64.84 -13.75
#